data_AF-E3MUL0-F1
#
_entry.id   AF-E3MUL0-F1
#
_cell.length_a   1.000
_cell.length_b   1.000
_cell.length_c   1.000
_cell.angle_alpha   90.00
_cell.angle_beta   90.00
_cell.angle_gamma   90.00
#
_symmetry.space_group_name_H-M   'P 1'
#
loop_
_entity.id
_entity.type
_entity.pdbx_description
1 polymer ?
#
loop_
_entity_poly.entity_id
_entity_poly.type
_entity_poly.pdbx_seq_one_letter_code
_entity_poly.pdbx_strand_id
1 'polypeptide(L)'
;MEKKEEEKYVDSMEDNLKPSTLYLMPTDNVEDINQVIGVYTANAIVNYFNLLLGSHLLYPSERADYRKRVERIGFRASEHYGIVHLLRMLSRFNEYYSYRPKAPGLAKYVETGIKMLMDYLTAHHQKYYLGDDSYELPPDVPSTSRVR
;
A
#
# COMPACT_ATOMS: atom_id res chain seq x y z
N MET A 1 23.22 49.86 -8.07
CA MET A 1 23.01 49.07 -9.31
C MET A 1 22.93 47.60 -8.90
N GLU A 2 22.06 47.27 -7.94
CA GLU A 2 22.26 46.10 -7.07
C GLU A 2 20.95 45.50 -6.55
N LYS A 3 19.80 45.86 -7.15
CA LYS A 3 18.47 45.34 -6.78
C LYS A 3 17.85 44.42 -7.83
N LYS A 4 18.56 44.14 -8.93
CA LYS A 4 18.05 43.31 -10.05
C LYS A 4 18.56 41.87 -10.05
N GLU A 5 19.49 41.51 -9.18
CA GLU A 5 20.07 40.16 -9.15
C GLU A 5 19.49 39.25 -8.07
N GLU A 6 18.99 39.80 -6.95
CA GLU A 6 18.35 38.99 -5.89
C GLU A 6 16.97 38.46 -6.29
N GLU A 7 16.15 39.24 -7.01
CA GLU A 7 14.84 38.78 -7.50
C GLU A 7 14.96 37.61 -8.48
N LYS A 8 16.09 37.49 -9.18
CA LYS A 8 16.33 36.40 -10.14
C LYS A 8 16.78 35.10 -9.46
N TYR A 9 17.28 35.18 -8.22
CA TYR A 9 17.75 34.01 -7.47
C TYR A 9 16.61 33.32 -6.72
N VAL A 10 15.66 34.09 -6.18
CA VAL A 10 14.50 33.55 -5.44
C VAL A 10 13.52 32.82 -6.37
N ASP A 11 13.34 33.32 -7.59
CA ASP A 11 12.48 32.70 -8.63
C ASP A 11 12.99 31.31 -9.06
N SER A 12 14.30 31.06 -8.93
CA SER A 12 14.91 29.76 -9.26
C SER A 12 14.76 28.69 -8.17
N MET A 13 14.41 29.08 -6.93
CA MET A 13 14.20 28.15 -5.82
C MET A 13 12.74 27.70 -5.69
N GLU A 14 11.77 28.52 -6.10
CA GLU A 14 10.35 28.14 -6.08
C GLU A 14 9.99 27.10 -7.15
N ASP A 15 10.73 27.04 -8.26
CA ASP A 15 10.47 26.06 -9.33
C ASP A 15 10.95 24.64 -8.97
N ASN A 16 11.80 24.50 -7.93
CA ASN A 16 12.29 23.22 -7.41
C ASN A 16 11.42 22.65 -6.26
N LEU A 17 10.35 23.35 -5.88
CA LEU A 17 9.39 22.92 -4.87
C LEU A 17 8.05 22.45 -5.44
N LYS A 18 7.92 22.37 -6.77
CA LYS A 18 6.82 21.59 -7.35
C LYS A 18 7.04 20.13 -6.94
N PRO A 19 6.20 19.54 -6.07
CA PRO A 19 6.26 18.11 -5.82
C PRO A 19 6.16 17.46 -7.19
N SER A 20 6.99 16.46 -7.50
CA SER A 20 6.99 15.79 -8.79
C SER A 20 5.56 15.45 -9.18
N THR A 21 4.93 16.35 -9.94
CA THR A 21 3.59 16.17 -10.44
C THR A 21 3.80 15.11 -11.47
N LEU A 22 3.43 13.91 -11.06
CA LEU A 22 3.51 12.68 -11.82
C LEU A 22 2.81 12.97 -13.15
N TYR A 23 3.59 13.38 -14.15
CA TYR A 23 3.12 13.67 -15.49
C TYR A 23 2.70 12.31 -16.04
N LEU A 24 1.44 11.95 -15.81
CA LEU A 24 0.74 11.02 -16.66
C LEU A 24 0.82 11.66 -18.04
N MET A 25 1.74 11.17 -18.87
CA MET A 25 1.81 11.53 -20.28
C MET A 25 0.38 11.42 -20.83
N PRO A 26 -0.14 12.44 -21.52
CA PRO A 26 -1.47 12.38 -22.12
C PRO A 26 -1.39 11.33 -23.22
N THR A 27 -1.76 10.12 -22.87
CA THR A 27 -1.98 9.03 -23.81
C THR A 27 -3.48 9.00 -23.97
N ASP A 28 -3.96 9.26 -25.20
CA ASP A 28 -5.40 9.25 -25.50
C ASP A 28 -6.02 7.84 -25.39
N ASN A 29 -5.17 6.84 -25.11
CA ASN A 29 -5.57 5.47 -24.90
C ASN A 29 -5.90 5.21 -23.42
N VAL A 30 -7.18 4.99 -23.15
CA VAL A 30 -7.71 4.71 -21.80
C VAL A 30 -7.09 3.46 -21.18
N GLU A 31 -6.69 2.48 -21.99
CA GLU A 31 -6.04 1.25 -21.53
C GLU A 31 -4.64 1.51 -20.97
N ASP A 32 -3.86 2.38 -21.60
CA ASP A 32 -2.52 2.76 -21.13
C ASP A 32 -2.60 3.52 -19.80
N ILE A 33 -3.58 4.40 -19.65
CA ILE A 33 -3.83 5.13 -18.40
C ILE A 33 -4.17 4.17 -17.26
N ASN A 34 -5.07 3.21 -17.49
CA ASN A 34 -5.46 2.22 -16.47
C ASN A 34 -4.29 1.31 -16.06
N GLN A 35 -3.44 0.93 -17.01
CA GLN A 35 -2.23 0.17 -16.71
C GLN A 35 -1.29 0.96 -15.80
N VAL A 36 -1.05 2.23 -16.13
CA VAL A 36 -0.20 3.12 -15.32
C VAL A 36 -0.78 3.29 -13.91
N ILE A 37 -2.07 3.57 -13.80
CA ILE A 37 -2.78 3.64 -12.51
C ILE A 37 -2.56 2.34 -11.72
N GLY A 38 -2.76 1.19 -12.36
CA GLY A 38 -2.57 -0.11 -11.72
C GLY A 38 -1.17 -0.31 -11.15
N VAL A 39 -0.12 0.06 -11.91
CA VAL A 39 1.28 -0.03 -11.44
C VAL A 39 1.53 0.86 -10.23
N TYR A 40 1.08 2.13 -10.28
CA TYR A 40 1.27 3.05 -9.17
C TYR A 40 0.48 2.63 -7.93
N THR A 41 -0.75 2.15 -8.10
CA THR A 41 -1.56 1.64 -7.01
C THR A 41 -0.91 0.40 -6.38
N ALA A 42 -0.42 -0.54 -7.18
CA ALA A 42 0.26 -1.73 -6.67
C ALA A 42 1.50 -1.36 -5.83
N ASN A 43 2.35 -0.48 -6.34
CA ASN A 43 3.53 0.02 -5.63
C ASN A 43 3.15 0.75 -4.33
N ALA A 44 2.13 1.62 -4.38
CA ALA A 44 1.64 2.32 -3.21
C ALA A 44 1.15 1.35 -2.14
N ILE A 45 0.35 0.35 -2.50
CA ILE A 45 -0.19 -0.65 -1.58
C ILE A 45 0.92 -1.46 -0.93
N VAL A 46 1.91 -1.90 -1.69
CA VAL A 46 3.07 -2.64 -1.15
C VAL A 46 3.82 -1.78 -0.13
N ASN A 47 4.05 -0.50 -0.44
CA ASN A 47 4.74 0.42 0.47
C ASN A 47 3.93 0.68 1.74
N TYR A 48 2.62 0.91 1.61
CA TYR A 48 1.71 1.07 2.75
C TYR A 48 1.68 -0.19 3.62
N PHE A 49 1.66 -1.36 2.99
CA PHE A 49 1.66 -2.63 3.68
C PHE A 49 2.93 -2.83 4.51
N ASN A 50 4.09 -2.57 3.91
CA ASN A 50 5.37 -2.65 4.61
C ASN A 50 5.47 -1.67 5.78
N LEU A 51 4.85 -0.50 5.67
CA LEU A 51 4.82 0.51 6.73
C LEU A 51 3.87 0.14 7.88
N LEU A 52 2.67 -0.36 7.56
CA LEU A 52 1.58 -0.51 8.53
C LEU A 52 1.57 -1.87 9.24
N LEU A 53 2.20 -2.90 8.65
CA LEU A 53 2.09 -4.27 9.17
C LEU A 53 2.48 -4.34 10.65
N GLY A 54 3.67 -3.85 11.01
CA GLY A 54 4.21 -3.97 12.36
C GLY A 54 3.46 -3.21 13.45
N SER A 55 2.71 -2.17 13.10
CA SER A 55 2.04 -1.28 14.05
C SER A 55 0.55 -1.55 14.18
N HIS A 56 -0.15 -1.84 13.08
CA HIS A 56 -1.61 -1.77 13.03
C HIS A 56 -2.33 -3.02 12.51
N LEU A 57 -1.62 -3.99 11.91
CA LEU A 57 -2.27 -5.11 11.20
C LEU A 57 -2.14 -6.46 11.92
N LEU A 58 -1.25 -6.55 12.92
CA LEU A 58 -0.95 -7.78 13.65
C LEU A 58 -1.74 -7.85 14.95
N TYR A 59 -2.35 -9.01 15.21
CA TYR A 59 -2.92 -9.33 16.51
C TYR A 59 -1.82 -9.52 17.57
N PRO A 60 -2.13 -9.33 18.87
CA PRO A 60 -1.16 -9.51 19.94
C PRO A 60 -0.39 -10.84 19.90
N SER A 61 -1.05 -11.93 19.51
CA SER A 61 -0.45 -13.26 19.34
C SER A 61 0.59 -13.31 18.21
N GLU A 62 0.33 -12.63 17.08
CA GLU A 62 1.21 -12.61 15.91
C GLU A 62 2.45 -11.72 16.11
N ARG A 63 2.43 -10.80 17.09
CA ARG A 63 3.52 -9.82 17.31
C ARG A 63 4.82 -10.47 17.77
N ALA A 64 4.75 -11.59 18.48
CA ALA A 64 5.95 -12.29 18.95
C ALA A 64 6.74 -12.85 17.76
N ASP A 65 6.06 -13.47 16.80
CA ASP A 65 6.70 -14.04 15.62
C ASP A 65 7.13 -12.98 14.62
N TYR A 66 6.40 -11.88 14.51
CA TYR A 66 6.83 -10.73 13.72
C TYR A 66 8.15 -10.15 14.21
N ARG A 67 8.33 -9.94 15.53
CA ARG A 67 9.58 -9.39 16.10
C ARG A 67 10.80 -10.24 15.75
N LYS A 68 10.68 -11.58 15.89
CA LYS A 68 11.74 -12.53 15.50
C LYS A 68 12.14 -12.42 14.02
N ARG A 69 11.21 -12.03 13.15
CA ARG A 69 11.44 -11.91 11.70
C ARG A 69 12.01 -10.54 11.32
N VAL A 70 11.57 -9.46 11.97
CA VAL A 70 12.06 -8.09 11.74
C VAL A 70 13.52 -7.92 12.13
N GLU A 71 14.00 -8.65 13.12
CA GLU A 71 15.42 -8.64 13.53
C GLU A 71 16.37 -9.14 12.42
N ARG A 72 15.85 -9.75 11.35
CA ARG A 72 16.62 -10.18 10.19
C ARG A 72 16.83 -8.99 9.24
N ILE A 73 18.08 -8.77 8.83
CA ILE A 73 18.44 -7.74 7.84
C ILE A 73 17.67 -7.99 6.54
N GLY A 74 17.06 -6.93 5.98
CA GLY A 74 16.32 -6.99 4.72
C GLY A 74 14.90 -7.53 4.85
N PHE A 75 14.36 -7.69 6.06
CA PHE A 75 12.98 -8.14 6.24
C PHE A 75 11.98 -7.20 5.57
N ARG A 76 11.18 -7.76 4.66
CA ARG A 76 10.12 -7.06 3.94
C ARG A 76 8.78 -7.76 4.17
N ALA A 77 7.88 -7.09 4.88
CA ALA A 77 6.58 -7.61 5.26
C ALA A 77 5.79 -8.21 4.08
N SER A 78 5.76 -7.50 2.95
CA SER A 78 5.08 -7.94 1.70
C SER A 78 5.60 -9.24 1.09
N GLU A 79 6.80 -9.70 1.47
CA GLU A 79 7.36 -10.98 1.00
C GLU A 79 6.98 -12.16 1.90
N HIS A 80 6.57 -11.87 3.14
CA HIS A 80 6.31 -12.89 4.17
C HIS A 80 4.84 -13.00 4.57
N TYR A 81 4.04 -11.97 4.31
CA TYR A 81 2.64 -11.89 4.72
C TYR A 81 1.74 -11.84 3.50
N GLY A 82 0.74 -12.72 3.47
CA GLY A 82 -0.15 -12.91 2.33
C GLY A 82 -1.47 -12.13 2.40
N ILE A 83 -2.45 -12.60 1.60
CA ILE A 83 -3.72 -11.91 1.33
C ILE A 83 -4.52 -11.56 2.60
N VAL A 84 -4.47 -12.39 3.64
CA VAL A 84 -5.20 -12.14 4.91
C VAL A 84 -4.78 -10.81 5.52
N HIS A 85 -3.47 -10.55 5.58
CA HIS A 85 -2.93 -9.33 6.16
C HIS A 85 -3.16 -8.13 5.24
N LEU A 86 -3.08 -8.35 3.92
CA LEU A 86 -3.40 -7.32 2.93
C LEU A 86 -4.86 -6.86 3.09
N LEU A 87 -5.80 -7.79 3.26
CA LEU A 87 -7.22 -7.47 3.48
C LEU A 87 -7.44 -6.70 4.80
N ARG A 88 -6.71 -7.03 5.88
CA ARG A 88 -6.75 -6.25 7.13
C ARG A 88 -6.28 -4.80 6.94
N MET A 89 -5.35 -4.57 6.03
CA MET A 89 -4.94 -3.20 5.69
C MET A 89 -6.02 -2.48 4.89
N LEU A 90 -6.57 -3.15 3.87
CA LEU A 90 -7.60 -2.59 3.00
C LEU A 90 -8.90 -2.27 3.76
N SER A 91 -9.28 -3.06 4.76
CA SER A 91 -10.45 -2.78 5.61
C SER A 91 -10.32 -1.47 6.41
N ARG A 92 -9.08 -1.05 6.68
CA ARG A 92 -8.74 0.19 7.39
C ARG A 92 -8.35 1.33 6.46
N PHE A 93 -8.44 1.13 5.14
CA PHE A 93 -8.00 2.09 4.15
C PHE A 93 -8.65 3.47 4.33
N ASN A 94 -9.94 3.50 4.64
CA ASN A 94 -10.68 4.76 4.85
C ASN A 94 -10.13 5.58 6.03
N GLU A 95 -9.68 4.92 7.10
CA GLU A 95 -9.05 5.60 8.25
C GLU A 95 -7.77 6.32 7.80
N TYR A 96 -6.92 5.63 7.05
CA TYR A 96 -5.64 6.16 6.57
C TYR A 96 -5.79 7.19 5.44
N TYR A 97 -6.80 7.06 4.60
CA TYR A 97 -7.03 7.93 3.46
C TYR A 97 -7.61 9.30 3.85
N SER A 98 -8.28 9.38 5.00
CA SER A 98 -8.94 10.61 5.48
C SER A 98 -7.97 11.76 5.84
N TYR A 99 -6.69 11.48 6.08
CA TYR A 99 -5.73 12.43 6.65
C TYR A 99 -4.94 13.28 5.63
N ARG A 100 -5.14 13.10 4.32
CA ARG A 100 -4.31 13.74 3.28
C ARG A 100 -5.02 14.92 2.59
N PRO A 101 -4.32 16.04 2.32
CA PRO A 101 -4.85 17.08 1.45
C PRO A 101 -5.10 16.50 0.05
N LYS A 102 -6.35 16.63 -0.42
CA LYS A 102 -6.79 16.08 -1.70
C LYS A 102 -6.31 17.01 -2.83
N ALA A 103 -5.24 16.63 -3.52
CA ALA A 103 -4.94 17.25 -4.81
C ALA A 103 -6.14 17.00 -5.75
N PRO A 104 -6.78 18.05 -6.30
CA PRO A 104 -7.93 17.87 -7.18
C PRO A 104 -7.53 17.02 -8.39
N GLY A 105 -8.30 15.95 -8.67
CA GLY A 105 -8.04 14.99 -9.74
C GLY A 105 -7.31 13.72 -9.31
N LEU A 106 -6.43 13.76 -8.30
CA LEU A 106 -5.68 12.57 -7.86
C LEU A 106 -6.57 11.52 -7.19
N ALA A 107 -7.62 11.97 -6.48
CA ALA A 107 -8.57 11.10 -5.80
C ALA A 107 -9.25 10.10 -6.76
N LYS A 108 -9.59 10.55 -7.98
CA LYS A 108 -10.20 9.69 -9.01
C LYS A 108 -9.28 8.54 -9.40
N TYR A 109 -7.99 8.80 -9.57
CA TYR A 109 -7.02 7.76 -9.92
C TYR A 109 -6.81 6.75 -8.79
N VAL A 110 -6.79 7.21 -7.54
CA VAL A 110 -6.73 6.33 -6.37
C VAL A 110 -7.97 5.45 -6.31
N GLU A 111 -9.17 6.04 -6.45
CA GLU A 111 -10.44 5.30 -6.47
C GLU A 111 -10.48 4.26 -7.59
N THR A 112 -10.08 4.62 -8.81
CA THR A 112 -9.98 3.69 -9.95
C THR A 112 -9.01 2.55 -9.63
N GLY A 113 -7.82 2.84 -9.13
CA GLY A 113 -6.84 1.81 -8.81
C GLY A 113 -7.28 0.86 -7.70
N ILE A 114 -7.89 1.39 -6.64
CA ILE A 114 -8.46 0.56 -5.57
C ILE A 114 -9.61 -0.29 -6.10
N LYS A 115 -10.48 0.26 -6.95
CA LYS A 115 -11.54 -0.51 -7.59
C LYS A 115 -10.98 -1.66 -8.43
N MET A 116 -9.99 -1.40 -9.28
CA MET A 116 -9.33 -2.42 -10.10
C MET A 116 -8.75 -3.56 -9.25
N LEU A 117 -8.12 -3.22 -8.12
CA LEU A 117 -7.62 -4.22 -7.18
C LEU A 117 -8.75 -5.05 -6.57
N MET A 118 -9.82 -4.41 -6.11
CA MET A 118 -10.95 -5.10 -5.48
C MET A 118 -11.67 -6.03 -6.46
N ASP A 119 -11.84 -5.60 -7.71
CA ASP A 119 -12.38 -6.43 -8.78
C ASP A 119 -11.48 -7.66 -9.03
N TYR A 120 -10.16 -7.45 -9.11
CA TYR A 120 -9.18 -8.53 -9.28
C TYR A 120 -9.21 -9.53 -8.13
N LEU A 121 -9.18 -9.04 -6.88
CA LEU A 121 -9.23 -9.90 -5.71
C LEU A 121 -10.54 -10.69 -5.65
N THR A 122 -11.67 -10.06 -6.00
CA THR A 122 -12.97 -10.75 -6.05
C THR A 122 -12.96 -11.89 -7.06
N ALA A 123 -12.39 -11.68 -8.25
CA ALA A 123 -12.31 -12.69 -9.30
C ALA A 123 -11.33 -13.83 -8.98
N HIS A 124 -10.31 -13.59 -8.15
CA HIS A 124 -9.19 -14.53 -7.97
C HIS A 124 -8.89 -14.93 -6.52
N HIS A 125 -9.71 -14.53 -5.54
CA HIS A 125 -9.44 -14.76 -4.10
C HIS A 125 -9.18 -16.23 -3.76
N GLN A 126 -9.85 -17.17 -4.43
CA GLN A 126 -9.68 -18.62 -4.20
C GLN A 126 -8.25 -19.12 -4.45
N LYS A 127 -7.48 -18.42 -5.30
CA LYS A 127 -6.06 -18.73 -5.54
C LYS A 127 -5.17 -18.37 -4.36
N TYR A 128 -5.56 -17.37 -3.58
CA TYR A 128 -4.72 -16.74 -2.56
C TYR A 128 -5.17 -17.05 -1.14
N TYR A 129 -6.43 -17.46 -0.95
CA TYR A 129 -7.01 -17.77 0.34
C TYR A 129 -7.54 -19.20 0.36
N LEU A 130 -6.88 -20.06 1.13
CA LEU A 130 -7.21 -21.49 1.25
C LEU A 130 -8.04 -21.79 2.51
N GLY A 131 -8.63 -20.77 3.14
CA GLY A 131 -9.37 -20.94 4.40
C GLY A 131 -8.45 -21.40 5.54
N ASP A 132 -8.85 -22.44 6.26
CA ASP A 132 -8.15 -22.97 7.43
C ASP A 132 -6.71 -23.41 7.13
N ASP A 133 -6.43 -23.84 5.90
CA ASP A 133 -5.09 -24.26 5.47
C ASP A 133 -4.11 -23.10 5.33
N SER A 134 -4.60 -21.85 5.40
CA SER A 134 -3.77 -20.65 5.43
C SER A 134 -3.28 -20.29 6.85
N TYR A 135 -3.68 -21.06 7.87
CA TYR A 135 -3.35 -20.80 9.27
C TYR A 135 -2.63 -22.00 9.89
N GLU A 136 -1.51 -21.73 10.54
CA GLU A 136 -0.82 -22.70 11.38
C GLU A 136 -1.21 -22.44 12.84
N LEU A 137 -1.52 -23.52 13.57
CA LEU A 137 -1.73 -23.42 15.01
C LEU A 137 -0.40 -23.13 15.69
N PRO A 138 -0.40 -22.28 16.73
CA PRO A 138 0.76 -22.12 17.59
C PRO A 138 1.22 -23.49 18.13
N PRO A 139 2.54 -23.73 18.24
CA PRO A 139 3.09 -25.04 18.61
C PRO A 139 2.67 -25.52 20.02
N ASP A 140 2.14 -24.61 20.84
CA ASP A 140 1.63 -24.81 22.19
C ASP A 140 0.15 -25.22 22.26
N VAL A 141 -0.59 -25.23 21.14
CA VAL A 141 -2.00 -25.63 21.09
C VAL A 141 -2.14 -27.09 20.62
N PRO A 142 -2.68 -28.01 21.45
CA PRO A 142 -2.86 -29.41 21.06
C PRO A 142 -3.77 -29.53 19.82
N SER A 143 -3.36 -30.37 18.85
CA SER A 143 -4.06 -30.58 17.58
C SER A 143 -5.49 -31.16 17.71
N THR A 144 -5.90 -31.54 18.93
CA THR A 144 -7.22 -32.11 19.24
C THR A 144 -8.37 -31.09 19.22
N SER A 145 -8.10 -29.80 19.09
CA SER A 145 -9.12 -28.75 19.14
C SER A 145 -9.81 -28.46 17.80
N ARG A 146 -9.50 -29.19 16.71
CA ARG A 146 -10.30 -29.17 15.48
C ARG A 146 -11.61 -29.95 15.69
N VAL A 147 -12.52 -29.40 16.50
CA VAL A 147 -13.91 -29.88 16.53
C VAL A 147 -14.62 -29.30 15.31
N ARG A 148 -15.02 -30.20 14.41
CA ARG A 148 -15.81 -29.90 13.20
C ARG A 148 -17.19 -29.36 13.54
#